data_AF-A0A961LL00-F1
#
_entry.id   AF-A0A961LL00-F1
#
_cell.length_a   1.000
_cell.length_b   1.000
_cell.length_c   1.000
_cell.angle_alpha   90.00
_cell.angle_beta   90.00
_cell.angle_gamma   90.00
#
_symmetry.space_group_name_H-M   'P 1'
#
loop_
_entity.id
_entity.type
_entity.pdbx_description
1 polymer ?
#
loop_
_entity_poly.entity_id
_entity_poly.type
_entity_poly.pdbx_seq_one_letter_code
_entity_poly.pdbx_strand_id
1 'polypeptide(L)'
;MNLLFGFSGRIGRLKWWLAELAVFVVFVANIMLLAMQMPAGAVSEAESLAGVSASGWIVFLLLLIIGIWINVAATWKRFQDRDKNGLWFLIMFVPFIGGIWHLVECGFLAGTRGPNRYGPQDGQASLASEFGDSGHNIGDLDAKIARMKAERGQPQPARTSPHEIRGRSAAVQPQGFPLDPARRGGFGRRGN
;
A
#
# COMPACT_ATOMS: atom_id res chain seq x y z
N MET A 1 2.17 -1.44 -3.17
CA MET A 1 3.52 -1.57 -3.77
C MET A 1 3.72 -3.03 -4.20
N ASN A 2 3.77 -3.33 -5.50
CA ASN A 2 3.96 -4.71 -5.97
C ASN A 2 5.46 -5.03 -6.02
N LEU A 3 6.01 -5.47 -4.89
CA LEU A 3 7.42 -5.89 -4.77
C LEU A 3 7.77 -7.05 -5.70
N LEU A 4 6.82 -7.95 -5.95
CA LEU A 4 7.06 -9.22 -6.65
C LEU A 4 6.68 -9.22 -8.15
N PHE A 5 5.78 -8.32 -8.58
CA PHE A 5 5.16 -8.40 -9.92
C PHE A 5 5.19 -7.09 -10.73
N GLY A 6 5.76 -6.02 -10.18
CA GLY A 6 5.89 -4.74 -10.89
C GLY A 6 7.35 -4.35 -11.08
N PHE A 7 7.66 -3.63 -12.16
CA PHE A 7 9.01 -3.08 -12.43
C PHE A 7 9.15 -1.63 -11.99
N SER A 8 8.17 -1.07 -11.29
CA SER A 8 8.18 0.33 -10.89
C SER A 8 8.57 0.49 -9.43
N GLY A 9 9.41 1.49 -9.16
CA GLY A 9 9.86 1.85 -7.83
C GLY A 9 11.29 1.41 -7.52
N ARG A 10 11.80 1.94 -6.41
CA ARG A 10 13.18 1.73 -5.95
C ARG A 10 13.19 0.71 -4.82
N ILE A 11 14.24 -0.09 -4.70
CA ILE A 11 14.48 -0.91 -3.51
C ILE A 11 15.85 -0.60 -2.93
N GLY A 12 15.90 -0.46 -1.61
CA GLY A 12 17.15 -0.30 -0.88
C GLY A 12 17.94 -1.61 -0.77
N ARG A 13 19.22 -1.49 -0.39
CA ARG A 13 20.16 -2.62 -0.23
C ARG A 13 19.62 -3.76 0.64
N LEU A 14 18.98 -3.47 1.76
CA LEU A 14 18.49 -4.49 2.70
C LEU A 14 17.39 -5.34 2.07
N LYS A 15 16.41 -4.69 1.41
CA LYS A 15 15.33 -5.39 0.72
C LYS A 15 15.86 -6.25 -0.44
N TRP A 16 16.86 -5.75 -1.16
CA TRP A 16 17.52 -6.52 -2.21
C TRP A 16 18.26 -7.74 -1.66
N TRP A 17 19.05 -7.60 -0.58
CA TRP A 17 19.71 -8.73 0.09
C TRP A 17 18.71 -9.76 0.64
N LEU A 18 17.59 -9.32 1.20
CA LEU A 18 16.52 -10.21 1.65
C LEU A 18 15.87 -10.97 0.49
N ALA A 19 15.64 -10.30 -0.65
CA ALA A 19 15.14 -10.95 -1.85
C ALA A 19 16.13 -11.99 -2.38
N GLU A 20 17.42 -11.64 -2.45
CA GLU A 20 18.49 -12.54 -2.90
C GLU A 20 18.61 -13.76 -1.99
N LEU A 21 18.61 -13.54 -0.68
CA LEU A 21 18.65 -14.61 0.30
C LEU A 21 17.43 -15.53 0.20
N ALA A 22 16.23 -14.96 0.04
CA ALA A 22 15.01 -15.75 -0.12
C ALA A 22 15.06 -16.61 -1.40
N VAL A 23 15.49 -16.03 -2.53
CA VAL A 23 15.69 -16.77 -3.79
C VAL A 23 16.74 -17.87 -3.61
N PHE A 24 17.86 -17.57 -2.95
CA PHE A 24 18.91 -18.55 -2.69
C PHE A 24 18.42 -19.73 -1.84
N VAL A 25 17.69 -19.47 -0.76
CA VAL A 25 17.12 -20.52 0.11
C VAL A 25 16.14 -21.40 -0.67
N VAL A 26 15.25 -20.79 -1.46
CA VAL A 26 14.29 -21.53 -2.30
C VAL A 26 15.03 -22.36 -3.36
N PHE A 27 16.08 -21.81 -3.97
CA PHE A 27 16.89 -22.52 -4.96
C PHE A 27 17.60 -23.74 -4.35
N VAL A 28 18.24 -23.57 -3.18
CA VAL A 28 18.86 -24.69 -2.46
C VAL A 28 17.83 -25.76 -2.09
N ALA A 29 16.67 -25.36 -1.56
CA ALA A 29 15.59 -26.30 -1.25
C ALA A 29 15.09 -27.06 -2.50
N ASN A 30 14.97 -26.38 -3.64
CA ASN A 30 14.58 -26.97 -4.91
C ASN A 30 15.62 -28.00 -5.41
N ILE A 31 16.92 -27.70 -5.26
CA ILE A 31 18.00 -28.66 -5.57
C ILE A 31 17.95 -29.87 -4.63
N MET A 32 17.73 -29.66 -3.34
CA MET A 32 17.60 -30.76 -2.38
C MET A 32 16.40 -31.66 -2.70
N LEU A 33 15.27 -31.09 -3.09
CA LEU A 33 14.09 -31.85 -3.52
C LEU A 33 14.36 -32.69 -4.77
N LEU A 34 15.16 -32.18 -5.71
CA LEU A 34 15.60 -32.94 -6.88
C LEU A 34 16.55 -34.07 -6.48
N ALA A 35 17.52 -33.78 -5.60
CA ALA A 35 18.50 -34.74 -5.11
C ALA A 35 17.85 -35.91 -4.34
N MET A 36 16.73 -35.67 -3.63
CA MET A 36 15.97 -36.73 -2.94
C MET A 36 15.32 -37.75 -3.89
N GLN A 37 15.21 -37.45 -5.19
CA GLN A 37 14.68 -38.37 -6.19
C GLN A 37 15.78 -39.22 -6.86
N MET A 38 17.05 -38.95 -6.56
CA MET A 38 18.15 -39.69 -7.15
C MET A 38 18.14 -41.14 -6.64
N PRO A 39 18.28 -42.13 -7.53
CA PRO A 39 18.28 -43.53 -7.14
C PRO A 39 19.52 -43.84 -6.30
N ALA A 40 19.30 -44.47 -5.15
CA ALA A 40 20.39 -44.87 -4.25
C ALA A 40 21.31 -45.87 -4.97
N GLY A 41 22.61 -45.57 -5.02
CA GLY A 41 23.61 -46.41 -5.67
C GLY A 41 23.77 -46.18 -7.19
N ALA A 42 23.25 -45.08 -7.73
CA ALA A 42 23.61 -44.66 -9.10
C ALA A 42 25.14 -44.58 -9.23
N VAL A 43 25.70 -45.25 -10.24
CA VAL A 43 27.14 -45.27 -10.51
C VAL A 43 27.52 -44.33 -11.66
N SER A 44 26.52 -43.73 -12.32
CA SER A 44 26.71 -42.77 -13.40
C SER A 44 25.78 -41.57 -13.30
N GLU A 45 26.17 -40.48 -13.97
CA GLU A 45 25.32 -39.28 -14.11
C GLU A 45 24.04 -39.59 -14.89
N ALA A 46 24.11 -40.46 -15.91
CA ALA A 46 22.97 -40.85 -16.72
C ALA A 46 21.89 -41.57 -15.90
N GLU A 47 22.28 -42.52 -15.03
CA GLU A 47 21.37 -43.19 -14.11
C GLU A 47 20.75 -42.23 -13.10
N SER A 48 21.55 -41.27 -12.61
CA SER A 48 21.08 -40.26 -11.67
C SER A 48 19.99 -39.39 -12.31
N LEU A 49 20.27 -38.83 -13.49
CA LEU A 49 19.33 -37.99 -14.24
C LEU A 49 18.08 -38.75 -14.67
N ALA A 50 18.22 -40.01 -15.09
CA ALA A 50 17.10 -40.87 -15.50
C ALA A 50 16.19 -41.29 -14.34
N GLY A 51 16.72 -41.35 -13.11
CA GLY A 51 15.93 -41.68 -11.92
C GLY A 51 15.04 -40.54 -11.42
N VAL A 52 15.27 -39.31 -11.87
CA VAL A 52 14.41 -38.17 -11.54
C VAL A 52 13.10 -38.25 -12.33
N SER A 53 11.98 -38.19 -11.60
CA SER A 53 10.65 -38.24 -12.20
C SER A 53 10.37 -37.03 -13.12
N ALA A 54 9.53 -37.23 -14.15
CA ALA A 54 9.12 -36.13 -15.04
C ALA A 54 8.43 -34.99 -14.28
N SER A 55 7.62 -35.30 -13.26
CA SER A 55 7.01 -34.31 -12.37
C SER A 55 8.06 -33.56 -11.53
N GLY A 56 9.12 -34.24 -11.08
CA GLY A 56 10.26 -33.63 -10.40
C GLY A 56 10.94 -32.57 -11.28
N TRP A 57 11.20 -32.89 -12.54
CA TRP A 57 11.74 -31.93 -13.52
C TRP A 57 10.80 -30.74 -13.77
N ILE A 58 9.51 -30.99 -13.91
CA ILE A 58 8.51 -29.92 -14.10
C ILE A 58 8.51 -28.96 -12.92
N VAL A 59 8.46 -29.48 -11.68
CA VAL A 59 8.51 -28.65 -10.47
C VAL A 59 9.81 -27.86 -10.41
N PHE A 60 10.94 -28.52 -10.68
CA PHE A 60 12.24 -27.87 -10.69
C PHE A 60 12.29 -26.68 -11.65
N LEU A 61 11.87 -26.89 -12.90
CA LEU A 61 11.86 -25.86 -13.94
C LEU A 61 10.90 -24.71 -13.62
N LEU A 62 9.72 -24.99 -13.09
CA LEU A 62 8.76 -23.96 -12.70
C LEU A 62 9.30 -23.08 -11.58
N LEU A 63 9.85 -23.68 -10.51
CA LEU A 63 10.45 -22.94 -9.41
C LEU A 63 11.70 -22.17 -9.86
N LEU A 64 12.47 -22.73 -10.79
CA LEU A 64 13.62 -22.05 -11.40
C LEU A 64 13.18 -20.79 -12.16
N ILE A 65 12.16 -20.89 -13.01
CA ILE A 65 11.63 -19.74 -13.77
C ILE A 65 11.10 -18.65 -12.84
N ILE A 66 10.35 -19.04 -11.80
CA ILE A 66 9.83 -18.10 -10.80
C ILE A 66 10.98 -17.42 -10.04
N GLY A 67 12.00 -18.19 -9.62
CA GLY A 67 13.18 -17.66 -8.94
C GLY A 67 13.95 -16.66 -9.80
N ILE A 68 14.18 -17.00 -11.07
CA ILE A 68 14.80 -16.09 -12.06
C ILE A 68 13.97 -14.82 -12.21
N TRP A 69 12.65 -14.94 -12.35
CA TRP A 69 11.77 -13.77 -12.47
C TRP A 69 11.89 -12.83 -11.27
N ILE A 70 11.84 -13.37 -10.06
CA ILE A 70 11.96 -12.58 -8.82
C ILE A 70 13.33 -11.89 -8.75
N ASN A 71 14.40 -12.62 -9.07
CA ASN A 71 15.75 -12.07 -9.09
C ASN A 71 15.88 -10.91 -10.09
N VAL A 72 15.39 -11.10 -11.32
CA VAL A 72 15.38 -10.05 -12.35
C VAL A 72 14.56 -8.85 -11.89
N ALA A 73 13.36 -9.05 -11.34
CA ALA A 73 12.51 -7.95 -10.88
C ALA A 73 13.15 -7.16 -9.73
N ALA A 74 13.79 -7.85 -8.77
CA ALA A 74 14.49 -7.21 -7.66
C ALA A 74 15.70 -6.42 -8.16
N THR A 75 16.54 -7.02 -8.99
CA THR A 75 17.73 -6.40 -9.56
C THR A 75 17.39 -5.22 -10.47
N TRP A 76 16.31 -5.34 -11.26
CA TRP A 76 15.80 -4.24 -12.08
C TRP A 76 15.46 -3.00 -11.24
N LYS A 77 14.74 -3.18 -10.13
CA LYS A 77 14.44 -2.09 -9.18
C LYS A 77 15.68 -1.57 -8.46
N ARG A 78 16.67 -2.44 -8.25
CA ARG A 78 17.94 -2.06 -7.63
C ARG A 78 18.77 -1.15 -8.55
N PHE A 79 18.76 -1.40 -9.86
CA PHE A 79 19.35 -0.50 -10.84
C PHE A 79 18.62 0.84 -10.89
N GLN A 80 17.29 0.83 -10.80
CA GLN A 80 16.51 2.07 -10.69
C GLN A 80 16.84 2.89 -9.44
N ASP A 81 17.13 2.23 -8.31
CA ASP A 81 17.59 2.93 -7.10
C ASP A 81 18.93 3.66 -7.31
N ARG A 82 19.72 3.25 -8.30
CA ARG A 82 21.01 3.85 -8.66
C ARG A 82 20.92 4.77 -9.87
N ASP A 83 19.71 5.12 -10.30
CA ASP A 83 19.43 5.94 -11.48
C ASP A 83 19.98 5.34 -12.81
N LYS A 84 20.09 4.00 -12.86
CA LYS A 84 20.54 3.25 -14.04
C LYS A 84 19.37 2.56 -14.74
N ASN A 85 19.49 2.41 -16.05
CA ASN A 85 18.54 1.62 -16.85
C ASN A 85 18.66 0.12 -16.49
N GLY A 86 17.55 -0.60 -16.46
CA GLY A 86 17.52 -2.05 -16.18
C GLY A 86 18.26 -2.90 -17.21
N LEU A 87 18.55 -2.38 -18.41
CA LEU A 87 19.41 -3.03 -19.41
C LEU A 87 20.83 -3.33 -18.91
N TRP A 88 21.30 -2.66 -17.86
CA TRP A 88 22.57 -2.99 -17.21
C TRP A 88 22.60 -4.40 -16.62
N PHE A 89 21.44 -5.04 -16.44
CA PHE A 89 21.35 -6.46 -16.08
C PHE A 89 22.05 -7.38 -17.09
N LEU A 90 22.12 -7.02 -18.37
CA LEU A 90 22.78 -7.85 -19.38
C LEU A 90 24.28 -8.08 -19.11
N ILE A 91 24.91 -7.22 -18.30
CA ILE A 91 26.31 -7.42 -17.90
C ILE A 91 26.50 -8.72 -17.13
N MET A 92 25.45 -9.24 -16.48
CA MET A 92 25.51 -10.52 -15.77
C MET A 92 25.84 -11.70 -16.71
N PHE A 93 25.59 -11.57 -18.02
CA PHE A 93 25.96 -12.58 -19.02
C PHE A 93 27.47 -12.56 -19.37
N VAL A 94 28.23 -11.58 -18.91
CA VAL A 94 29.69 -11.57 -19.04
C VAL A 94 30.28 -12.48 -17.95
N PRO A 95 30.91 -13.61 -18.30
CA PRO A 95 31.42 -14.57 -17.31
C PRO A 95 32.43 -13.91 -16.36
N PHE A 96 32.38 -14.30 -15.09
CA PHE A 96 33.22 -13.82 -13.98
C PHE A 96 33.05 -12.33 -13.64
N ILE A 97 33.32 -11.44 -14.60
CA ILE A 97 33.26 -9.99 -14.42
C ILE A 97 31.83 -9.53 -14.13
N GLY A 98 30.85 -10.09 -14.84
CA GLY A 98 29.45 -9.69 -14.72
C GLY A 98 28.87 -9.94 -13.33
N GLY A 99 29.14 -11.13 -12.77
CA GLY A 99 28.69 -11.51 -11.43
C GLY A 99 29.36 -10.67 -10.33
N ILE A 100 30.68 -10.49 -10.40
CA ILE A 100 31.43 -9.67 -9.42
C ILE A 100 30.95 -8.22 -9.48
N TRP A 101 30.85 -7.64 -10.69
CA TRP A 101 30.37 -6.29 -10.86
C TRP A 101 28.95 -6.10 -10.33
N HIS A 102 28.04 -7.03 -10.65
CA HIS A 102 26.66 -7.02 -10.16
C HIS A 102 26.61 -7.05 -8.62
N LEU A 103 27.41 -7.91 -7.99
CA LEU A 103 27.50 -8.01 -6.53
C LEU A 103 27.99 -6.69 -5.91
N VAL A 104 29.03 -6.08 -6.49
CA VAL A 104 29.58 -4.80 -6.03
C VAL A 104 28.54 -3.68 -6.17
N GLU A 105 27.96 -3.56 -7.37
CA GLU A 105 27.03 -2.49 -7.75
C GLU A 105 25.72 -2.54 -6.95
N CYS A 106 25.11 -3.72 -6.84
CA CYS A 106 23.83 -3.91 -6.18
C CYS A 106 24.00 -4.10 -4.66
N GLY A 107 25.00 -4.86 -4.25
CA GLY A 107 25.19 -5.29 -2.86
C GLY A 107 25.87 -4.29 -1.95
N PHE A 108 26.87 -3.55 -2.44
CA PHE A 108 27.73 -2.71 -1.59
C PHE A 108 27.55 -1.21 -1.81
N LEU A 109 27.32 -0.77 -3.05
CA LEU A 109 27.23 0.67 -3.34
C LEU A 109 25.87 1.26 -2.93
N ALA A 110 25.86 2.45 -2.31
CA ALA A 110 24.63 3.14 -1.92
C ALA A 110 23.82 3.63 -3.13
N GLY A 111 22.48 3.60 -3.03
CA GLY A 111 21.58 4.19 -4.02
C GLY A 111 21.67 5.72 -4.11
N THR A 112 20.99 6.29 -5.10
CA THR A 112 20.92 7.74 -5.32
C THR A 112 20.30 8.43 -4.09
N ARG A 113 20.95 9.50 -3.60
CA ARG A 113 20.42 10.29 -2.48
C ARG A 113 19.25 11.15 -2.95
N GLY A 114 18.15 11.16 -2.19
CA GLY A 114 16.96 11.94 -2.52
C GLY A 114 16.13 11.35 -3.67
N PRO A 115 15.15 12.10 -4.20
CA PRO A 115 14.32 11.66 -5.33
C PRO A 115 15.14 11.46 -6.61
N ASN A 116 14.81 10.43 -7.39
CA ASN A 116 15.38 10.21 -8.73
C ASN A 116 14.25 10.04 -9.77
N ARG A 117 14.60 9.80 -11.04
CA ARG A 117 13.61 9.64 -12.14
C ARG A 117 12.63 8.48 -11.94
N TYR A 118 12.96 7.53 -11.07
CA TYR A 118 12.17 6.33 -10.73
C TYR A 118 11.38 6.50 -9.43
N GLY A 119 11.44 7.68 -8.80
CA GLY A 119 10.63 8.06 -7.66
C GLY A 119 11.41 8.40 -6.39
N PRO A 120 10.67 8.73 -5.30
CA PRO A 120 11.25 9.02 -4.00
C PRO A 120 11.99 7.80 -3.44
N GLN A 121 13.00 8.05 -2.60
CA GLN A 121 13.77 6.98 -1.98
C GLN A 121 12.86 6.10 -1.12
N ASP A 122 13.07 4.80 -1.21
CA ASP A 122 12.28 3.80 -0.51
C ASP A 122 12.37 4.05 1.01
N GLY A 123 11.24 4.40 1.65
CA GLY A 123 11.16 4.84 3.05
C GLY A 123 11.07 6.37 3.26
N GLN A 124 11.51 7.21 2.33
CA GLN A 124 11.25 8.66 2.39
C GLN A 124 9.82 9.01 1.98
N ALA A 125 9.22 8.21 1.08
CA ALA A 125 7.82 8.39 0.71
C ALA A 125 6.88 8.19 1.92
N SER A 126 7.15 7.20 2.77
CA SER A 126 6.36 6.97 3.99
C SER A 126 6.58 8.07 5.03
N LEU A 127 7.83 8.51 5.23
CA LEU A 127 8.13 9.62 6.13
C LEU A 127 7.50 10.94 5.64
N ALA A 128 7.58 11.22 4.35
CA ALA A 128 6.97 12.43 3.77
C ALA A 128 5.44 12.42 3.88
N SER A 129 4.78 11.26 3.75
CA SER A 129 3.33 11.17 4.01
C SER A 129 2.99 11.31 5.50
N GLU A 130 3.80 10.72 6.39
CA GLU A 130 3.56 10.73 7.84
C GLU A 130 3.77 12.12 8.44
N PHE A 131 4.82 12.84 8.02
CA PHE A 131 5.03 14.24 8.40
C PHE A 131 4.15 15.22 7.64
N GLY A 132 3.79 14.92 6.38
CA GLY A 132 2.88 15.75 5.58
C GLY A 132 1.45 15.75 6.15
N ASP A 133 0.98 14.59 6.62
CA ASP A 133 -0.32 14.47 7.30
C ASP A 133 -0.31 15.11 8.70
N SER A 134 0.82 15.04 9.41
CA SER A 134 0.99 15.71 10.71
C SER A 134 0.79 17.24 10.61
N GLY A 135 1.17 17.87 9.49
CA GLY A 135 0.91 19.29 9.24
C GLY A 135 -0.57 19.63 9.07
N HIS A 136 -1.37 18.69 8.52
CA HIS A 136 -2.82 18.85 8.40
C HIS A 136 -3.50 18.73 9.77
N ASN A 137 -3.06 17.75 10.58
CA ASN A 137 -3.56 17.51 11.93
C ASN A 137 -3.32 18.71 12.88
N ILE A 138 -2.24 19.48 12.71
CA ILE A 138 -1.99 20.69 13.51
C ILE A 138 -3.01 21.80 13.18
N GLY A 139 -3.34 21.99 11.90
CA GLY A 139 -4.37 22.95 11.48
C GLY A 139 -5.78 22.56 11.96
N ASP A 140 -6.09 21.27 11.93
CA ASP A 140 -7.34 20.74 12.48
C ASP A 140 -7.41 20.88 14.00
N LEU A 141 -6.28 20.75 14.71
CA LEU A 141 -6.20 21.03 16.15
C LEU A 141 -6.48 22.49 16.46
N ASP A 142 -5.92 23.43 15.71
CA ASP A 142 -6.18 24.88 15.89
C ASP A 142 -7.66 25.20 15.65
N ALA A 143 -8.25 24.63 14.60
CA ALA A 143 -9.68 24.75 14.32
C ALA A 143 -10.53 24.16 15.46
N LYS A 144 -10.12 23.03 16.03
CA LYS A 144 -10.82 22.38 17.15
C LYS A 144 -10.67 23.17 18.46
N ILE A 145 -9.50 23.74 18.74
CA ILE A 145 -9.26 24.64 19.88
C ILE A 145 -10.09 25.91 19.75
N ALA A 146 -10.19 26.48 18.54
CA ALA A 146 -11.03 27.65 18.28
C ALA A 146 -12.52 27.35 18.54
N ARG A 147 -13.02 26.18 18.10
CA ARG A 147 -14.39 25.73 18.37
C ARG A 147 -14.64 25.50 19.87
N MET A 148 -13.73 24.82 20.56
CA MET A 148 -13.87 24.59 22.02
C MET A 148 -13.86 25.90 22.81
N LYS A 149 -13.05 26.89 22.39
CA LYS A 149 -13.09 28.23 23.00
C LYS A 149 -14.41 28.96 22.74
N ALA A 150 -14.96 28.84 21.53
CA ALA A 150 -16.25 29.44 21.18
C ALA A 150 -17.43 28.82 21.96
N GLU A 151 -17.41 27.50 22.17
CA GLU A 151 -18.45 26.79 22.93
C GLU A 151 -18.36 27.07 24.44
N ARG A 152 -17.15 27.25 24.99
CA ARG A 152 -16.96 27.57 26.42
C ARG A 152 -17.46 28.98 26.80
N GLY A 153 -17.65 29.87 25.83
CA GLY A 153 -18.18 31.22 26.04
C GLY A 153 -19.71 31.33 26.02
N GLN A 154 -20.44 30.27 25.66
CA GLN A 154 -21.90 30.29 25.64
C GLN A 154 -22.49 29.80 26.97
N PRO A 155 -23.37 30.58 27.64
CA PRO A 155 -24.04 30.11 28.85
C PRO A 155 -24.97 28.94 28.51
N GLN A 156 -24.75 27.82 29.21
CA GLN A 156 -25.49 26.58 29.02
C GLN A 156 -26.99 26.81 29.31
N PRO A 157 -27.91 26.58 28.34
CA PRO A 157 -29.33 26.77 28.60
C PRO A 157 -29.78 25.73 29.65
N ALA A 158 -30.47 26.22 30.68
CA ALA A 158 -30.91 25.44 31.83
C ALA A 158 -31.67 24.16 31.40
N ARG A 159 -31.17 22.99 31.84
CA ARG A 159 -31.87 21.71 31.70
C ARG A 159 -33.21 21.80 32.42
N THR A 160 -34.32 21.76 31.68
CA THR A 160 -35.64 21.50 32.28
C THR A 160 -35.74 20.02 32.61
N SER A 161 -35.97 19.70 33.89
CA SER A 161 -36.15 18.34 34.39
C SER A 161 -37.49 17.77 33.92
N PRO A 162 -37.54 16.53 33.39
CA PRO A 162 -38.79 15.93 32.92
C PRO A 162 -39.56 15.27 34.07
N HIS A 163 -40.34 16.05 34.83
CA HIS A 163 -41.32 15.52 35.78
C HIS A 163 -42.50 16.47 35.95
N GLU A 164 -43.34 16.63 34.92
CA GLU A 164 -44.70 17.18 35.12
C GLU A 164 -45.63 16.79 33.95
N ILE A 165 -46.03 15.51 33.92
CA ILE A 165 -47.20 15.08 33.14
C ILE A 165 -48.07 14.23 34.06
N ARG A 166 -48.97 14.86 34.84
CA ARG A 166 -50.17 14.20 35.34
C ARG A 166 -51.27 15.19 35.75
N GLY A 167 -52.30 15.28 34.92
CA GLY A 167 -53.69 15.40 35.39
C GLY A 167 -54.29 16.80 35.42
N ARG A 168 -55.07 17.14 34.39
CA ARG A 168 -56.48 17.54 34.56
C ARG A 168 -57.22 17.60 33.23
N SER A 169 -58.17 16.68 33.08
CA SER A 169 -59.31 16.74 32.15
C SER A 169 -60.26 17.89 32.50
N ALA A 170 -61.05 18.29 31.49
CA ALA A 170 -62.30 19.08 31.48
C ALA A 170 -62.13 20.38 30.70
N ALA A 171 -63.00 20.82 29.78
CA ALA A 171 -64.25 20.29 29.27
C ALA A 171 -64.50 20.91 27.88
N VAL A 172 -65.16 20.17 27.01
CA VAL A 172 -65.71 20.67 25.73
C VAL A 172 -67.05 21.32 26.01
N GLN A 173 -67.31 22.53 25.48
CA GLN A 173 -68.64 22.90 24.97
C GLN A 173 -68.56 24.05 23.93
N PRO A 174 -69.49 24.07 22.94
CA PRO A 174 -69.33 24.73 21.64
C PRO A 174 -70.15 26.03 21.53
N GLN A 175 -69.87 26.90 20.55
CA GLN A 175 -70.87 27.75 19.87
C GLN A 175 -70.29 28.68 18.79
N GLY A 176 -70.99 28.76 17.65
CA GLY A 176 -71.23 30.03 16.95
C GLY A 176 -70.42 30.33 15.68
N PHE A 177 -71.02 30.04 14.52
CA PHE A 177 -70.66 30.62 13.22
C PHE A 177 -71.44 31.95 13.03
N PRO A 178 -70.85 33.00 12.44
CA PRO A 178 -71.59 33.75 11.42
C PRO A 178 -70.76 34.10 10.17
N LEU A 179 -71.49 34.18 9.06
CA LEU A 179 -71.06 34.55 7.70
C LEU A 179 -70.79 36.07 7.54
N ASP A 180 -69.77 36.37 6.71
CA ASP A 180 -69.69 37.48 5.71
C ASP A 180 -69.58 38.94 6.22
N PRO A 181 -69.31 39.99 5.40
CA PRO A 181 -68.66 40.10 4.08
C PRO A 181 -67.56 41.18 3.99
N ALA A 182 -66.94 41.24 2.80
CA ALA A 182 -66.41 42.45 2.15
C ALA A 182 -65.01 42.97 2.53
N ARG A 183 -64.08 42.78 1.59
CA ARG A 183 -63.34 43.81 0.79
C ARG A 183 -61.94 43.29 0.49
N ARG A 184 -61.72 42.88 -0.76
CA ARG A 184 -61.21 43.70 -1.89
C ARG A 184 -59.70 43.95 -1.82
N GLY A 185 -59.02 43.31 -2.77
CA GLY A 185 -58.20 44.04 -3.74
C GLY A 185 -56.70 43.90 -3.56
N GLY A 186 -56.01 43.43 -4.61
CA GLY A 186 -54.57 43.62 -4.74
C GLY A 186 -53.89 42.61 -5.66
N PHE A 187 -54.17 42.71 -6.96
CA PHE A 187 -53.55 41.94 -8.04
C PHE A 187 -52.15 42.51 -8.41
N GLY A 188 -51.25 41.66 -8.91
CA GLY A 188 -50.09 42.03 -9.75
C GLY A 188 -48.76 42.15 -8.98
N ARG A 189 -47.59 41.72 -9.50
CA ARG A 189 -47.14 41.69 -10.90
C ARG A 189 -45.89 40.80 -11.05
N ARG A 190 -45.77 40.15 -12.22
CA ARG A 190 -44.56 39.48 -12.77
C ARG A 190 -43.56 40.49 -13.36
N GLY A 191 -42.33 40.03 -13.59
CA GLY A 191 -41.30 40.58 -14.50
C GLY A 191 -39.95 40.59 -13.78
N ASN A 192 -38.85 40.05 -14.31
CA ASN A 192 -38.50 39.52 -15.63
C ASN A 192 -37.37 38.49 -15.42
#